data_AF-A0A3P7LDM4-F1
#
_entry.id   AF-A0A3P7LDM4-F1
#
_cell.length_a   1.000
_cell.length_b   1.000
_cell.length_c   1.000
_cell.angle_alpha   90.00
_cell.angle_beta   90.00
_cell.angle_gamma   90.00
#
_symmetry.space_group_name_H-M   'P 1'
#
loop_
_entity.id
_entity.type
_entity.pdbx_description
1 polymer ?
#
loop_
_entity_poly.entity_id
_entity_poly.type
_entity_poly.pdbx_seq_one_letter_code
_entity_poly.pdbx_strand_id
1 'polypeptide(L)'
;PAPKPTWYHNGHEISEDTAEGFRFEAYGKTLVFNVTQDKAGKYDCRFPVHNDIDRTFNVIVEAAPYWPDGPPPNTNTSEGETVTFDCTTSGKPVPKVTFYKNGVGWYRIRHKYEFCIGYQQCSN
;
A
#
# COMPACT_ATOMS: atom_id res chain seq x y z
N PRO A 1 38.30 6.18 16.89
CA PRO A 1 36.91 5.71 17.10
C PRO A 1 36.22 5.49 15.74
N ALA A 2 35.31 4.51 15.61
CA ALA A 2 34.52 4.39 14.39
C ALA A 2 33.58 5.60 14.26
N PRO A 3 33.38 6.17 13.07
CA PRO A 3 32.55 7.36 12.92
C PRO A 3 31.08 7.02 13.21
N LYS A 4 30.38 7.95 13.85
CA LYS A 4 28.94 7.89 14.12
C LYS A 4 28.20 8.62 12.99
N PRO A 5 27.16 8.03 12.39
CA PRO A 5 26.39 8.71 11.37
C PRO A 5 25.31 9.62 11.97
N THR A 6 24.83 10.54 11.16
CA THR A 6 23.58 11.27 11.32
C THR A 6 22.54 10.71 10.35
N TRP A 7 21.34 10.39 10.84
CA TRP A 7 20.26 9.86 10.02
C TRP A 7 19.29 10.96 9.59
N TYR A 8 18.78 10.83 8.38
CA TYR A 8 17.76 11.71 7.81
C TYR A 8 16.63 10.88 7.23
N HIS A 9 15.38 11.32 7.40
CA HIS A 9 14.19 10.79 6.75
C HIS A 9 13.54 11.90 5.93
N ASN A 10 13.42 11.68 4.62
CA ASN A 10 12.93 12.68 3.65
C ASN A 10 13.65 14.03 3.74
N GLY A 11 14.95 14.02 4.06
CA GLY A 11 15.78 15.22 4.20
C GLY A 11 15.73 15.87 5.59
N HIS A 12 14.85 15.44 6.48
CA HIS A 12 14.78 15.91 7.86
C HIS A 12 15.64 15.05 8.78
N GLU A 13 16.45 15.69 9.61
CA GLU A 13 17.31 14.98 10.56
C GLU A 13 16.47 14.25 11.62
N ILE A 14 16.81 12.99 11.88
CA ILE A 14 16.24 12.23 12.98
C ILE A 14 17.16 12.44 14.19
N SER A 15 16.87 13.46 14.99
CA SER A 15 17.62 13.74 16.22
C SER A 15 17.37 12.66 17.27
N GLU A 16 18.42 12.19 17.96
CA GLU A 16 18.30 11.24 19.07
C GLU A 16 17.39 11.75 20.20
N ASP A 17 17.30 13.06 20.40
CA ASP A 17 16.51 13.68 21.47
C ASP A 17 15.02 13.76 21.15
N THR A 18 14.67 13.77 19.86
CA THR A 18 13.29 13.95 19.36
C THR A 18 12.85 12.81 18.45
N ALA A 19 13.53 11.67 18.51
CA ALA A 19 13.35 10.51 17.64
C ALA A 19 12.07 9.73 17.97
N GLU A 20 10.90 10.37 17.82
CA GLU A 20 9.61 9.72 18.07
C GLU A 20 9.43 8.50 17.15
N GLY A 21 9.33 7.31 17.76
CA GLY A 21 9.18 6.04 17.07
C GLY A 21 10.44 5.54 16.35
N PHE A 22 11.61 6.13 16.60
CA PHE A 22 12.90 5.66 16.12
C PHE A 22 13.83 5.31 17.29
N ARG A 23 14.69 4.31 17.08
CA ARG A 23 15.69 3.86 18.05
C ARG A 23 17.00 3.59 17.36
N PHE A 24 18.09 4.03 17.98
CA PHE A 24 19.44 3.87 17.45
C PHE A 24 20.15 2.72 18.14
N GLU A 25 20.79 1.87 17.34
CA GLU A 25 21.60 0.73 17.78
C GLU A 25 22.99 0.78 17.13
N ALA A 26 23.89 -0.10 17.57
CA ALA A 26 25.23 -0.26 16.99
C ALA A 26 26.02 1.06 16.87
N TYR A 27 25.99 1.88 17.93
CA TYR A 27 26.59 3.22 17.97
C TYR A 27 26.06 4.13 16.85
N GLY A 28 24.74 4.13 16.68
CA GLY A 28 24.03 4.95 15.69
C GLY A 28 24.03 4.37 14.28
N LYS A 29 24.69 3.24 14.01
CA LYS A 29 24.78 2.68 12.65
C LYS A 29 23.54 1.90 12.21
N THR A 30 22.65 1.59 13.15
CA THR A 30 21.39 0.89 12.87
C THR A 30 20.23 1.74 13.37
N LEU A 31 19.29 2.03 12.48
CA LEU A 31 18.05 2.73 12.79
C LEU A 31 16.91 1.72 12.84
N VAL A 32 16.21 1.64 13.98
CA VAL A 32 15.13 0.69 14.24
C VAL A 32 13.83 1.44 14.48
N PHE A 33 12.73 0.98 13.87
CA PHE A 33 11.40 1.57 14.01
C PHE A 33 10.31 0.55 13.69
N ASN A 34 9.09 0.82 14.13
CA ASN A 34 7.92 0.04 13.73
C ASN A 34 7.45 0.48 12.34
N VAL A 35 7.07 -0.50 11.51
CA VAL A 35 6.64 -0.24 10.13
C VAL A 35 5.24 0.37 10.13
N THR A 36 5.15 1.63 9.71
CA THR A 36 3.91 2.37 9.48
C THR A 36 4.03 3.16 8.18
N GLN A 37 2.91 3.58 7.60
CA GLN A 37 2.89 4.21 6.28
C GLN A 37 3.68 5.52 6.22
N ASP A 38 3.74 6.27 7.33
CA ASP A 38 4.53 7.49 7.49
C ASP A 38 6.04 7.23 7.49
N LYS A 39 6.50 6.03 7.81
CA LYS A 39 7.92 5.62 7.75
C LYS A 39 8.38 5.22 6.35
N ALA A 40 7.52 5.32 5.33
CA ALA A 40 7.95 5.20 3.95
C ALA A 40 8.77 6.43 3.55
N GLY A 41 9.70 6.25 2.61
CA GLY A 41 10.45 7.35 2.01
C GLY A 41 11.95 7.12 1.99
N LYS A 42 12.68 8.21 1.78
CA LYS A 42 14.13 8.20 1.61
C LYS A 42 14.81 8.33 2.96
N TYR A 43 15.72 7.43 3.27
CA TYR A 43 16.60 7.49 4.43
C TYR A 43 18.03 7.73 3.99
N ASP A 44 18.67 8.75 4.52
CA ASP A 44 20.11 9.00 4.32
C ASP A 44 20.84 8.80 5.64
N CYS A 45 21.90 8.00 5.63
CA CYS A 45 22.84 7.81 6.71
C CYS A 45 24.14 8.50 6.31
N ARG A 46 24.44 9.64 6.96
CA ARG A 46 25.54 10.53 6.57
C ARG A 46 26.61 10.62 7.62
N PHE A 47 27.88 10.60 7.23
CA PHE A 47 29.02 10.77 8.12
C PHE A 47 29.65 12.14 7.85
N PRO A 48 29.55 13.12 8.78
CA PRO A 48 29.98 14.51 8.54
C PRO A 48 31.42 14.70 8.04
N VAL A 49 32.31 13.75 8.35
CA VAL A 49 33.74 13.76 7.97
C VAL A 49 34.09 12.71 6.91
N HIS A 50 33.19 11.74 6.65
CA HIS A 50 33.45 10.58 5.78
C HIS A 50 32.29 10.38 4.80
N ASN A 51 32.05 11.35 3.93
CA ASN A 51 30.95 11.31 2.97
C ASN A 51 31.03 10.15 1.96
N ASP A 52 32.21 9.55 1.79
CA ASP A 52 32.48 8.40 0.92
C ASP A 52 31.76 7.12 1.37
N ILE A 53 31.42 7.04 2.66
CA ILE A 53 30.69 5.92 3.26
C ILE A 53 29.21 6.21 3.51
N ASP A 54 28.70 7.34 3.05
CA ASP A 54 27.27 7.67 3.13
C ASP A 54 26.43 6.60 2.42
N ARG A 55 25.23 6.36 2.94
CA ARG A 55 24.27 5.39 2.37
C ARG A 55 22.88 5.98 2.28
N THR A 56 22.24 5.73 1.15
CA THR A 56 20.85 6.10 0.90
C THR A 56 20.01 4.83 0.75
N PHE A 57 18.86 4.80 1.41
CA PHE A 57 17.88 3.73 1.35
C PHE A 57 16.53 4.30 0.94
N ASN A 58 15.83 3.64 0.02
CA ASN A 58 14.45 3.97 -0.33
C ASN A 58 13.54 2.91 0.29
N VAL A 59 12.87 3.28 1.38
CA VAL A 59 11.99 2.37 2.13
C VAL A 59 10.58 2.47 1.56
N ILE A 60 10.05 1.34 1.11
CA ILE A 60 8.67 1.21 0.64
C ILE A 60 7.90 0.39 1.66
N VAL A 61 6.83 0.98 2.20
CA VAL A 61 5.88 0.28 3.05
C VAL A 61 4.70 -0.18 2.19
N GLU A 62 4.46 -1.48 2.15
CA GLU A 62 3.38 -2.14 1.42
C GLU A 62 2.25 -2.59 2.35
N ALA A 63 1.07 -2.78 1.79
CA ALA A 63 -0.11 -3.24 2.51
C ALA A 63 -0.89 -4.22 1.65
N ALA A 64 -1.26 -5.36 2.24
CA ALA A 64 -2.11 -6.35 1.59
C ALA A 64 -3.46 -5.73 1.18
N PRO A 65 -4.10 -6.23 0.11
CA PRO A 65 -5.42 -5.76 -0.28
C PRO A 65 -6.45 -5.95 0.84
N TYR A 66 -7.29 -4.95 1.07
CA TYR A 66 -8.37 -5.00 2.04
C TYR A 66 -9.60 -4.23 1.53
N TRP A 67 -10.76 -4.52 2.11
CA TRP A 67 -12.00 -3.81 1.86
C TRP A 67 -12.21 -2.70 2.90
N PRO A 68 -12.00 -1.42 2.56
CA PRO A 68 -12.25 -0.32 3.50
C PRO A 68 -13.72 -0.27 3.95
N ASP A 69 -14.64 -0.57 3.04
CA ASP A 69 -16.09 -0.53 3.28
C ASP A 69 -16.71 -1.92 3.51
N GLY A 70 -15.86 -2.95 3.67
CA GLY A 70 -16.27 -4.35 3.70
C GLY A 70 -16.54 -4.96 2.30
N PRO A 71 -16.75 -6.28 2.23
CA PRO A 71 -17.05 -6.95 0.97
C PRO A 71 -18.39 -6.45 0.38
N PRO A 72 -18.57 -6.54 -0.95
CA PRO A 72 -19.87 -6.33 -1.57
C PRO A 72 -20.94 -7.21 -0.90
N PRO A 73 -22.11 -6.66 -0.56
CA PRO A 73 -23.15 -7.42 0.13
C PRO A 73 -23.82 -8.43 -0.81
N ASN A 74 -24.36 -9.50 -0.21
CA ASN A 74 -25.23 -10.42 -0.92
C ASN A 74 -26.50 -9.68 -1.37
N THR A 75 -26.89 -9.85 -2.62
CA THR A 75 -28.02 -9.14 -3.24
C THR A 75 -28.95 -10.13 -3.94
N ASN A 76 -30.25 -9.98 -3.72
CA ASN A 76 -31.31 -10.73 -4.41
C ASN A 76 -32.00 -9.81 -5.42
N THR A 77 -32.29 -10.31 -6.62
CA THR A 77 -32.92 -9.55 -7.70
C THR A 77 -33.67 -10.50 -8.63
N SER A 78 -34.64 -9.97 -9.39
CA SER A 78 -35.50 -10.76 -10.27
C SER A 78 -34.86 -11.01 -11.63
N GLU A 79 -35.37 -11.99 -12.36
CA GLU A 79 -34.98 -12.18 -13.76
C GLU A 79 -35.36 -10.95 -14.61
N GLY A 80 -34.48 -10.56 -15.52
CA GLY A 80 -34.57 -9.37 -16.36
C GLY A 80 -34.00 -8.10 -15.71
N GLU A 81 -33.72 -8.11 -14.41
CA GLU A 81 -33.16 -6.95 -13.71
C GLU A 81 -31.64 -6.88 -13.79
N THR A 82 -31.11 -5.66 -13.65
CA THR A 82 -29.67 -5.41 -13.61
C THR A 82 -29.17 -5.25 -12.17
N VAL A 83 -28.15 -6.01 -11.78
CA VAL A 83 -27.43 -5.83 -10.50
C VAL A 83 -26.03 -5.26 -10.73
N THR A 84 -25.57 -4.45 -9.79
CA THR A 84 -24.20 -3.89 -9.77
C THR A 84 -23.55 -4.29 -8.45
N PHE A 85 -22.32 -4.79 -8.51
CA PHE A 85 -21.50 -5.06 -7.32
C PHE A 85 -20.37 -4.06 -7.24
N ASP A 86 -20.46 -3.16 -6.27
CA ASP A 86 -19.41 -2.18 -5.98
C ASP A 86 -18.34 -2.82 -5.09
N CYS A 87 -17.14 -2.98 -5.65
CA CYS A 87 -15.99 -3.55 -4.95
C CYS A 87 -14.93 -2.47 -4.75
N THR A 88 -15.01 -1.78 -3.61
CA THR A 88 -13.96 -0.84 -3.18
C THR A 88 -12.86 -1.64 -2.49
N THR A 89 -11.64 -1.60 -3.03
CA THR A 89 -10.47 -2.23 -2.43
C THR A 89 -9.35 -1.22 -2.31
N SER A 90 -8.58 -1.33 -1.23
CA SER A 90 -7.39 -0.54 -0.99
C SER A 90 -6.22 -1.48 -0.70
N GLY A 91 -5.01 -0.98 -0.88
CA GLY A 91 -3.77 -1.74 -0.74
C GLY A 91 -2.62 -0.95 -1.33
N LYS A 92 -1.39 -1.36 -1.00
CA LYS A 92 -0.19 -0.77 -1.58
C LYS A 92 0.76 -1.90 -2.01
N PRO A 93 1.00 -2.09 -3.31
CA PRO A 93 0.44 -1.32 -4.43
C PRO A 93 -1.08 -1.51 -4.59
N VAL A 94 -1.70 -0.62 -5.38
CA VAL A 94 -3.16 -0.66 -5.62
C VAL A 94 -3.54 -2.03 -6.20
N PRO A 95 -4.51 -2.75 -5.59
CA PRO A 95 -4.86 -4.10 -6.02
C PRO A 95 -5.55 -4.13 -7.39
N LYS A 96 -5.31 -5.21 -8.13
CA LYS A 96 -6.07 -5.52 -9.35
C LYS A 96 -7.32 -6.31 -8.98
N VAL A 97 -8.49 -5.75 -9.23
CA VAL A 97 -9.77 -6.42 -9.00
C VAL A 97 -10.14 -7.28 -10.22
N THR A 98 -10.56 -8.52 -9.96
CA THR A 98 -11.07 -9.46 -10.98
C THR A 98 -12.36 -10.11 -10.47
N PHE A 99 -13.28 -10.38 -11.37
CA PHE A 99 -14.60 -10.94 -11.06
C PHE A 99 -14.74 -12.33 -11.67
N TYR A 100 -15.37 -13.22 -10.91
CA TYR A 100 -15.64 -14.59 -11.33
C TYR A 100 -17.11 -14.93 -11.07
N LYS A 101 -17.77 -15.57 -12.02
CA LYS A 101 -19.09 -16.19 -11.84
C LYS A 101 -18.95 -17.68 -12.10
N ASN A 102 -19.30 -18.50 -11.11
CA ASN A 102 -19.21 -19.97 -11.21
C ASN A 102 -17.84 -20.46 -11.72
N GLY A 103 -16.74 -19.82 -11.29
CA GLY A 103 -15.38 -20.16 -11.68
C GLY A 103 -14.91 -19.60 -13.03
N VAL A 104 -15.77 -18.95 -13.81
CA VAL A 104 -15.40 -18.31 -15.08
C VAL A 104 -15.07 -16.84 -14.82
N GLY A 105 -13.89 -16.38 -15.25
CA GLY A 105 -13.45 -14.98 -15.13
C GLY A 105 -14.16 -14.06 -16.13
N TRP A 106 -14.66 -12.91 -15.66
CA TRP A 106 -15.46 -11.97 -16.46
C TRP A 106 -14.67 -10.69 -16.76
N TYR A 107 -14.79 -10.16 -17.99
CA TYR A 107 -14.08 -8.97 -18.43
C TYR A 107 -14.87 -7.68 -18.16
N ARG A 108 -14.14 -6.59 -17.91
CA ARG A 108 -14.71 -5.26 -17.62
C ARG A 108 -15.22 -4.58 -18.89
N ILE A 109 -16.50 -4.21 -18.95
CA ILE A 109 -17.06 -3.35 -20.01
C ILE A 109 -17.23 -1.93 -19.45
N ARG A 110 -16.59 -0.93 -20.08
CA ARG A 110 -16.84 0.52 -19.83
C ARG A 110 -16.99 0.96 -18.35
N HIS A 111 -16.05 0.55 -17.48
CA HIS A 111 -15.96 1.00 -16.08
C HIS A 111 -17.11 0.61 -15.13
N LYS A 112 -18.08 -0.21 -15.56
CA LYS A 112 -19.13 -0.77 -14.70
C LYS A 112 -19.24 -2.27 -14.91
N TYR A 113 -19.40 -3.02 -13.83
CA TYR A 113 -19.73 -4.43 -13.90
C TYR A 113 -21.25 -4.53 -13.80
N GLU A 114 -21.92 -4.47 -14.96
CA GLU A 114 -23.37 -4.61 -15.08
C GLU A 114 -23.74 -6.08 -15.30
N PHE A 115 -24.72 -6.57 -14.57
CA PHE A 115 -25.20 -7.95 -14.65
C PHE A 115 -26.68 -7.94 -15.00
N CYS A 116 -27.11 -8.54 -16.11
CA CYS A 116 -28.51 -8.92 -16.30
C CYS A 116 -28.73 -10.32 -15.72
N ILE A 117 -29.73 -10.47 -14.85
CA ILE A 117 -30.09 -11.77 -14.29
C ILE A 117 -31.03 -12.46 -15.28
N GLY A 118 -30.59 -13.56 -15.88
CA GLY A 118 -31.35 -14.30 -16.90
C GLY A 118 -30.49 -14.76 -18.07
N TYR A 119 -31.08 -15.48 -19.02
CA TYR A 119 -30.40 -15.94 -20.26
C TYR A 119 -30.20 -14.84 -21.31
N GLN A 120 -30.68 -13.62 -21.06
CA GLN A 120 -30.59 -12.52 -22.02
C GLN A 120 -29.38 -11.64 -21.73
N GLN A 121 -28.53 -11.48 -22.76
CA GLN A 121 -27.47 -10.47 -22.77
C GLN A 121 -28.09 -9.09 -22.51
N CYS A 122 -27.49 -8.30 -21.63
CA CYS A 122 -27.81 -6.88 -21.55
C CYS A 122 -27.53 -6.26 -22.93
N SER A 123 -28.58 -5.82 -23.61
CA SER A 123 -28.48 -5.03 -24.83
C SER A 123 -28.10 -3.59 -24.48
N ASN A 124 -27.22 -3.00 -25.30
CA ASN A 124 -26.67 -1.64 -25.17
C ASN A 124 -27.71 -0.55 -24.98
#